data_AF-A0A842PBC4-F1
#
_entry.id   AF-A0A842PBC4-F1
#
_cell.length_a   1.000
_cell.length_b   1.000
_cell.length_c   1.000
_cell.angle_alpha   90.00
_cell.angle_beta   90.00
_cell.angle_gamma   90.00
#
_symmetry.space_group_name_H-M   'P 1'
#
loop_
_entity.id
_entity.type
_entity.pdbx_description
1 polymer ?
#
loop_
_entity_poly.entity_id
_entity_poly.type
_entity_poly.pdbx_seq_one_letter_code
_entity_poly.pdbx_strand_id
1 'polypeptide(L)'
;MTTIYDDKIFNLTTNWRATNEIVKKVGGDKSAIIQALKRLAEMDYLETKPNTNKILYKKKDTIQSEFNFLQMMTVFEANQKMELNIIKQIPTIMMDDGVRFRKKGLELLEHIQEEVNRAYMVIIRLEHQQKLEIIPYKIAKERKEKLERYIEKIMTAILNQSQETKTKTAIQEYFQNHTMKLKFKTIKT
;
A
#
# COMPACT_ATOMS: atom_id res chain seq x y z
N MET A 1 -1.19 -9.63 -0.33
CA MET A 1 -1.91 -8.42 0.09
C MET A 1 -1.05 -7.71 1.13
N THR A 2 -1.24 -6.42 1.39
CA THR A 2 -0.29 -5.53 2.10
C THR A 2 -0.13 -5.87 3.58
N THR A 3 -1.16 -6.39 4.24
CA THR A 3 -1.06 -6.87 5.62
C THR A 3 -1.33 -8.36 5.71
N ILE A 4 -0.84 -8.99 6.78
CA ILE A 4 -1.15 -10.39 7.12
C ILE A 4 -2.65 -10.63 7.39
N TYR A 5 -3.46 -9.56 7.45
CA TYR A 5 -4.87 -9.62 7.81
C TYR A 5 -5.82 -9.47 6.61
N ASP A 6 -5.37 -8.93 5.48
CA ASP A 6 -6.27 -8.50 4.40
C ASP A 6 -7.12 -9.64 3.84
N ASP A 7 -6.52 -10.80 3.56
CA ASP A 7 -7.20 -12.00 3.06
C ASP A 7 -8.33 -12.42 4.00
N LYS A 8 -8.07 -12.43 5.32
CA LYS A 8 -9.09 -12.75 6.33
C LYS A 8 -10.16 -11.68 6.40
N ILE A 9 -9.78 -10.40 6.35
CA ILE A 9 -10.74 -9.29 6.33
C ILE A 9 -11.69 -9.45 5.15
N PHE A 10 -11.18 -9.67 3.94
CA PHE A 10 -12.00 -9.86 2.74
C PHE A 10 -12.96 -11.03 2.84
N ASN A 11 -12.51 -12.17 3.39
CA ASN A 11 -13.37 -13.34 3.59
C ASN A 11 -14.49 -13.09 4.62
N LEU A 12 -14.25 -12.21 5.60
CA LEU A 12 -15.22 -11.90 6.66
C LEU A 12 -16.21 -10.79 6.24
N THR A 13 -15.87 -9.97 5.25
CA THR A 13 -16.68 -8.81 4.83
C THR A 13 -17.51 -9.06 3.57
N THR A 14 -17.78 -10.32 3.20
CA THR A 14 -18.73 -10.64 2.11
C THR A 14 -20.14 -10.06 2.34
N ASN A 15 -20.52 -9.91 3.61
CA ASN A 15 -21.70 -9.17 4.07
C ASN A 15 -21.30 -8.15 5.13
N TRP A 16 -22.21 -7.21 5.44
CA TRP A 16 -22.02 -6.21 6.48
C TRP A 16 -21.57 -6.84 7.80
N ARG A 17 -20.42 -6.40 8.30
CA ARG A 17 -19.86 -6.91 9.55
C ARG A 17 -19.28 -5.79 10.41
N ALA A 18 -19.57 -5.84 11.71
CA ALA A 18 -19.08 -4.86 12.67
C ALA A 18 -17.58 -5.00 12.94
N THR A 19 -16.87 -3.89 13.19
CA THR A 19 -15.43 -3.87 13.49
C THR A 19 -15.04 -4.89 14.56
N ASN A 20 -15.76 -4.95 15.68
CA ASN A 20 -15.44 -5.85 16.80
C ASN A 20 -15.54 -7.34 16.41
N GLU A 21 -16.49 -7.69 15.55
CA GLU A 21 -16.63 -9.07 15.07
C GLU A 21 -15.52 -9.44 14.09
N ILE A 22 -15.11 -8.50 13.22
CA ILE A 22 -13.98 -8.69 12.32
C ILE A 22 -12.71 -8.90 13.15
N VAL A 23 -12.40 -7.99 14.09
CA VAL A 23 -11.22 -8.08 14.95
C VAL A 23 -11.16 -9.42 15.68
N LYS A 24 -12.27 -9.86 16.28
CA LYS A 24 -12.35 -11.14 17.01
C LYS A 24 -12.07 -12.34 16.10
N LYS A 25 -12.58 -12.34 14.86
CA LYS A 25 -12.45 -13.47 13.92
C LYS A 25 -11.14 -13.48 13.13
N VAL A 26 -10.57 -12.32 12.83
CA VAL A 26 -9.24 -12.22 12.19
C VAL A 26 -8.19 -12.80 13.15
N GLY A 27 -8.25 -12.39 14.42
CA GLY A 27 -7.29 -12.75 15.46
C GLY A 27 -5.92 -12.10 15.24
N GLY A 28 -5.29 -11.63 16.32
CA GLY A 28 -4.00 -10.93 16.27
C GLY A 28 -4.07 -9.54 16.89
N ASP A 29 -3.21 -8.64 16.42
CA ASP A 29 -3.12 -7.29 16.96
C ASP A 29 -4.35 -6.44 16.57
N LYS A 30 -5.12 -6.04 17.58
CA LYS A 30 -6.37 -5.29 17.38
C LYS A 30 -6.15 -3.97 16.65
N SER A 31 -5.08 -3.25 16.99
CA SER A 31 -4.82 -1.92 16.42
C SER A 31 -4.45 -2.03 14.94
N ALA A 32 -3.61 -2.99 14.58
CA ALA A 32 -3.21 -3.28 13.21
C ALA A 32 -4.39 -3.73 12.35
N ILE A 33 -5.29 -4.57 12.89
CA ILE A 33 -6.52 -4.98 12.17
C ILE A 33 -7.44 -3.78 11.90
N ILE A 34 -7.62 -2.91 12.90
CA ILE A 34 -8.43 -1.68 12.73
C ILE A 34 -7.80 -0.74 11.68
N GLN A 35 -6.47 -0.61 11.67
CA GLN A 35 -5.77 0.17 10.66
C GLN A 35 -5.94 -0.44 9.27
N ALA A 36 -5.81 -1.76 9.12
CA ALA A 36 -6.04 -2.45 7.85
C ALA A 36 -7.47 -2.20 7.32
N LEU A 37 -8.49 -2.25 8.19
CA LEU A 37 -9.88 -1.94 7.82
C LEU A 37 -10.04 -0.51 7.28
N LYS A 38 -9.42 0.47 7.95
CA LYS A 38 -9.45 1.88 7.51
C LYS A 38 -8.77 2.05 6.16
N ARG A 39 -7.56 1.51 5.99
CA ARG A 39 -6.79 1.56 4.75
C ARG A 39 -7.54 0.92 3.58
N LEU A 40 -8.15 -0.25 3.80
CA LEU A 40 -8.94 -0.92 2.79
C LEU A 40 -10.20 -0.11 2.41
N ALA A 41 -10.82 0.60 3.36
CA ALA A 41 -11.92 1.51 3.07
C ALA A 41 -11.45 2.75 2.29
N GLU A 42 -10.32 3.35 2.67
CA GLU A 42 -9.69 4.49 1.97
C GLU A 42 -9.33 4.15 0.52
N MET A 43 -8.88 2.93 0.26
CA MET A 43 -8.59 2.42 -1.09
C MET A 43 -9.84 1.92 -1.85
N ASP A 44 -11.05 2.16 -1.32
CA ASP A 44 -12.33 1.77 -1.92
C ASP A 44 -12.50 0.24 -2.11
N TYR A 45 -11.82 -0.56 -1.29
CA TYR A 45 -12.00 -2.03 -1.23
C TYR A 45 -13.08 -2.45 -0.24
N LEU A 46 -13.33 -1.63 0.77
CA LEU A 46 -14.43 -1.79 1.71
C LEU A 46 -15.33 -0.56 1.68
N GLU A 47 -16.63 -0.78 1.79
CA GLU A 47 -17.60 0.28 2.08
C GLU A 47 -17.99 0.26 3.56
N THR A 48 -18.33 1.43 4.10
CA THR A 48 -18.86 1.59 5.45
C THR A 48 -20.34 1.89 5.42
N LYS A 49 -21.11 1.31 6.34
CA LYS A 49 -22.56 1.54 6.38
C LYS A 49 -22.86 2.94 6.97
N PRO A 50 -23.50 3.85 6.20
CA PRO A 50 -23.87 5.16 6.74
C PRO A 50 -24.98 5.03 7.80
N ASN A 51 -25.10 6.05 8.65
CA ASN A 51 -26.24 6.24 9.57
C ASN A 51 -26.47 5.07 10.55
N THR A 52 -25.39 4.53 11.11
CA THR A 52 -25.48 3.51 12.16
C THR A 52 -24.55 3.85 13.33
N ASN A 53 -24.95 3.47 14.55
CA ASN A 53 -24.16 3.72 15.78
C ASN A 53 -22.89 2.84 15.87
N LYS A 54 -22.67 1.96 14.90
CA LYS A 54 -21.53 1.04 14.84
C LYS A 54 -20.91 1.15 13.46
N ILE A 55 -19.58 1.07 13.35
CA ILE A 55 -18.94 0.99 12.04
C ILE A 55 -19.09 -0.46 11.53
N LEU A 56 -19.76 -0.61 10.39
CA LEU A 56 -19.85 -1.88 9.66
C LEU A 56 -19.11 -1.77 8.34
N TYR A 57 -18.38 -2.83 7.99
CA TYR A 57 -17.65 -2.95 6.73
C TYR A 57 -18.28 -4.02 5.85
N LYS A 58 -18.26 -3.79 4.54
CA LYS A 58 -18.56 -4.79 3.50
C LYS A 58 -17.57 -4.65 2.35
N LYS A 59 -17.16 -5.76 1.75
CA LYS A 59 -16.30 -5.77 0.56
C LYS A 59 -17.02 -5.11 -0.60
N LYS A 60 -16.30 -4.23 -1.30
CA LYS A 60 -16.78 -3.53 -2.48
C LYS A 60 -16.16 -4.13 -3.73
N ASP A 61 -16.97 -4.83 -4.52
CA ASP A 61 -16.56 -5.45 -5.78
C ASP A 61 -16.87 -4.59 -7.02
N THR A 62 -17.45 -3.40 -6.82
CA THR A 62 -17.76 -2.48 -7.92
C THR A 62 -16.54 -1.69 -8.38
N ILE A 63 -16.67 -1.02 -9.53
CA ILE A 63 -15.68 -0.07 -10.04
C ILE A 63 -15.58 1.12 -9.08
N GLN A 64 -14.36 1.57 -8.83
CA GLN A 64 -14.11 2.81 -8.09
C GLN A 64 -14.47 4.01 -8.98
N SER A 65 -15.37 4.86 -8.51
CA SER A 65 -15.73 6.11 -9.18
C SER A 65 -14.51 7.03 -9.32
N GLU A 66 -14.55 7.98 -10.26
CA GLU A 66 -13.50 8.99 -10.37
C GLU A 66 -13.34 9.80 -9.07
N PHE A 67 -14.46 10.20 -8.46
CA PHE A 67 -14.46 10.89 -7.18
C PHE A 67 -13.73 10.11 -6.08
N ASN A 68 -14.06 8.82 -5.90
CA ASN A 68 -13.41 7.99 -4.88
C ASN A 68 -11.92 7.76 -5.19
N PHE A 69 -11.55 7.65 -6.48
CA PHE A 69 -10.16 7.55 -6.89
C PHE A 69 -9.38 8.83 -6.55
N LEU A 70 -9.93 10.02 -6.82
CA LEU A 70 -9.29 11.29 -6.49
C LEU A 70 -9.14 11.50 -4.97
N GLN A 71 -10.15 11.10 -4.19
CA GLN A 71 -10.06 11.12 -2.73
C GLN A 71 -8.94 10.20 -2.21
N MET A 72 -8.88 8.97 -2.71
CA MET A 72 -7.79 8.04 -2.39
C MET A 72 -6.43 8.63 -2.77
N MET A 73 -6.29 9.22 -3.96
CA MET A 73 -5.03 9.84 -4.39
C MET A 73 -4.62 11.02 -3.49
N THR A 74 -5.57 11.78 -2.93
CA THR A 74 -5.27 12.85 -1.98
C THR A 74 -4.62 12.30 -0.70
N VAL A 75 -5.09 11.17 -0.20
CA VAL A 75 -4.48 10.48 0.95
C VAL A 75 -3.08 9.98 0.59
N PHE A 76 -2.92 9.36 -0.58
CA PHE A 76 -1.61 8.93 -1.06
C PHE A 76 -0.64 10.10 -1.15
N GLU A 77 -1.04 11.23 -1.73
CA GLU A 77 -0.19 12.42 -1.81
C GLU A 77 0.20 12.99 -0.45
N ALA A 78 -0.71 12.96 0.54
CA ALA A 78 -0.40 13.37 1.91
C ALA A 78 0.64 12.44 2.54
N ASN A 79 0.46 11.12 2.42
CA ASN A 79 1.43 10.12 2.89
C ASN A 79 2.78 10.29 2.19
N GLN A 80 2.78 10.50 0.86
CA GLN A 80 4.01 10.76 0.10
C GLN A 80 4.80 11.93 0.68
N LYS A 81 4.11 13.04 0.97
CA LYS A 81 4.76 14.23 1.54
C LYS A 81 5.36 13.94 2.91
N MET A 82 4.68 13.13 3.72
CA MET A 82 5.19 12.68 5.02
C MET A 82 6.44 11.82 4.86
N GLU A 83 6.41 10.79 4.00
CA GLU A 83 7.58 9.94 3.74
C GLU A 83 8.78 10.75 3.22
N LEU A 84 8.56 11.63 2.24
CA LEU A 84 9.60 12.51 1.72
C LEU A 84 10.20 13.45 2.77
N ASN A 85 9.40 13.88 3.73
CA ASN A 85 9.89 14.69 4.84
C ASN A 85 10.74 13.85 5.82
N ILE A 86 10.32 12.63 6.13
CA ILE A 86 11.07 11.73 7.02
C ILE A 86 12.41 11.34 6.39
N ILE A 87 12.44 11.03 5.08
CA ILE A 87 13.67 10.76 4.32
C ILE A 87 14.70 11.88 4.51
N LYS A 88 14.26 13.14 4.44
CA LYS A 88 15.14 14.31 4.62
C LYS A 88 15.66 14.47 6.04
N GLN A 89 14.91 14.01 7.04
CA GLN A 89 15.25 14.16 8.45
C GLN A 89 16.18 13.06 8.97
N ILE A 90 16.27 11.92 8.28
CA ILE A 90 17.16 10.83 8.66
C ILE A 90 18.50 11.04 7.95
N PRO A 91 19.61 11.34 8.64
CA PRO A 91 20.89 11.61 7.99
C PRO A 91 21.59 10.34 7.49
N THR A 92 21.34 9.20 8.11
CA THR A 92 22.00 7.93 7.77
C THR A 92 21.06 6.76 8.03
N ILE A 93 20.87 5.89 7.02
CA ILE A 93 20.02 4.69 7.11
C ILE A 93 20.82 3.50 7.63
N MET A 94 22.10 3.38 7.26
CA MET A 94 22.95 2.25 7.64
C MET A 94 23.75 2.51 8.91
N MET A 95 24.13 1.43 9.60
CA MET A 95 25.14 1.46 10.64
C MET A 95 26.53 1.71 10.01
N ASP A 96 27.48 2.11 10.84
CA ASP A 96 28.84 2.45 10.38
C ASP A 96 29.61 1.21 9.87
N ASP A 97 29.10 0.00 10.12
CA ASP A 97 29.59 -1.25 9.54
C ASP A 97 29.26 -1.42 8.04
N GLY A 98 28.36 -0.59 7.50
CA GLY A 98 27.96 -0.64 6.10
C GLY A 98 27.22 -1.92 5.71
N VAL A 99 26.74 -2.70 6.68
CA VAL A 99 26.02 -3.97 6.47
C VAL A 99 24.58 -3.89 7.00
N ARG A 100 24.38 -3.33 8.20
CA ARG A 100 23.07 -3.32 8.86
C ARG A 100 22.35 -2.00 8.71
N PHE A 101 21.03 -2.03 8.68
CA PHE A 101 20.21 -0.83 8.84
C PHE A 101 20.18 -0.39 10.31
N ARG A 102 20.26 0.92 10.54
CA ARG A 102 19.89 1.52 11.82
C ARG A 102 18.40 1.32 12.05
N LYS A 103 17.98 1.23 13.32
CA LYS A 103 16.56 1.07 13.68
C LYS A 103 15.63 2.05 12.97
N LYS A 104 15.93 3.35 13.03
CA LYS A 104 15.14 4.40 12.33
C LYS A 104 15.17 4.26 10.81
N GLY A 105 16.28 3.77 10.26
CA GLY A 105 16.40 3.49 8.83
C GLY A 105 15.51 2.32 8.42
N LEU A 106 15.50 1.24 9.20
CA LEU A 106 14.62 0.10 8.98
C LEU A 106 13.15 0.48 9.11
N GLU A 107 12.77 1.22 10.16
CA GLU A 107 11.41 1.74 10.34
C GLU A 107 10.97 2.58 9.12
N LEU A 108 11.82 3.48 8.62
CA LEU A 108 11.54 4.23 7.39
C LEU A 108 11.32 3.30 6.18
N LEU A 109 12.16 2.29 5.99
CA LEU A 109 12.01 1.34 4.89
C LEU A 109 10.72 0.50 5.01
N GLU A 110 10.31 0.12 6.22
CA GLU A 110 9.02 -0.55 6.49
C GLU A 110 7.83 0.34 6.13
N HIS A 111 7.85 1.62 6.53
CA HIS A 111 6.82 2.60 6.20
C HIS A 111 6.69 2.80 4.69
N ILE A 112 7.80 3.05 4.00
CA ILE A 112 7.84 3.19 2.54
C ILE A 112 7.34 1.90 1.86
N GLN A 113 7.77 0.74 2.32
CA GLN A 113 7.36 -0.54 1.75
C GLN A 113 5.85 -0.73 1.85
N GLU A 114 5.25 -0.32 2.95
CA GLU A 114 3.82 -0.38 3.14
C GLU A 114 3.08 0.53 2.13
N GLU A 115 3.50 1.78 2.00
CA GLU A 115 2.95 2.75 1.05
C GLU A 115 3.06 2.27 -0.41
N VAL A 116 4.22 1.71 -0.78
CA VAL A 116 4.46 1.11 -2.10
C VAL A 116 3.56 -0.10 -2.33
N ASN A 117 3.44 -1.00 -1.35
CA ASN A 117 2.57 -2.18 -1.47
C ASN A 117 1.10 -1.78 -1.65
N ARG A 118 0.63 -0.71 -0.97
CA ARG A 118 -0.74 -0.20 -1.13
C ARG A 118 -1.00 0.31 -2.54
N ALA A 119 -0.06 1.09 -3.10
CA ALA A 119 -0.17 1.54 -4.49
C ALA A 119 -0.23 0.36 -5.47
N TYR A 120 0.62 -0.65 -5.28
CA TYR A 120 0.61 -1.85 -6.12
C TYR A 120 -0.69 -2.64 -6.02
N MET A 121 -1.31 -2.73 -4.84
CA MET A 121 -2.64 -3.38 -4.74
C MET A 121 -3.66 -2.70 -5.65
N VAL A 122 -3.72 -1.36 -5.65
CA VAL A 122 -4.63 -0.62 -6.52
C VAL A 122 -4.30 -0.86 -7.99
N ILE A 123 -3.01 -0.85 -8.37
CA ILE A 123 -2.56 -1.16 -9.74
C ILE A 123 -3.05 -2.55 -10.16
N ILE A 124 -2.84 -3.58 -9.34
CA ILE A 124 -3.26 -4.95 -9.62
C ILE A 124 -4.78 -5.05 -9.81
N ARG A 125 -5.56 -4.36 -8.97
CA ARG A 125 -7.04 -4.32 -9.13
C ARG A 125 -7.43 -3.65 -10.44
N LEU A 126 -6.79 -2.55 -10.81
CA LEU A 126 -7.03 -1.86 -12.09
C LEU A 126 -6.69 -2.77 -13.28
N GLU A 127 -5.57 -3.50 -13.23
CA GLU A 127 -5.18 -4.44 -14.27
C GLU A 127 -6.16 -5.60 -14.40
N HIS A 128 -6.62 -6.16 -13.29
CA HIS A 128 -7.62 -7.22 -13.28
C HIS A 128 -8.95 -6.72 -13.87
N GLN A 129 -9.43 -5.55 -13.42
CA GLN A 129 -10.65 -4.95 -13.95
C GLN A 129 -10.53 -4.58 -15.44
N GLN A 130 -9.35 -4.15 -15.89
CA GLN A 130 -9.07 -3.85 -17.28
C GLN A 130 -9.11 -5.13 -18.14
N LYS A 131 -8.51 -6.23 -17.66
CA LYS A 131 -8.54 -7.54 -18.36
C LYS A 131 -9.95 -8.10 -18.48
N LEU A 132 -10.81 -7.82 -17.51
CA LEU A 132 -12.22 -8.19 -17.54
C LEU A 132 -13.11 -7.20 -18.30
N GLU A 133 -12.52 -6.17 -18.93
CA GLU A 133 -13.23 -5.11 -19.66
C GLU A 133 -14.26 -4.33 -18.81
N ILE A 134 -14.13 -4.42 -17.48
CA ILE A 134 -15.00 -3.74 -16.52
C ILE A 134 -14.71 -2.23 -16.49
N ILE A 135 -13.43 -1.86 -16.62
CA ILE A 135 -12.98 -0.46 -16.67
C ILE A 135 -12.38 -0.16 -18.05
N PRO A 136 -12.68 1.00 -18.67
CA PRO A 136 -12.07 1.39 -19.94
C PRO A 136 -10.54 1.45 -19.85
N TYR A 137 -9.86 0.95 -20.90
CA TYR A 137 -8.40 0.95 -21.00
C TYR A 137 -7.77 2.30 -20.66
N LYS A 138 -8.30 3.38 -21.24
CA LYS A 138 -7.80 4.74 -21.05
C LYS A 138 -7.83 5.16 -19.57
N ILE A 139 -8.95 4.90 -18.89
CA ILE A 139 -9.12 5.25 -17.46
C ILE A 139 -8.18 4.40 -16.60
N ALA A 140 -8.09 3.09 -16.85
CA ALA A 140 -7.18 2.22 -16.11
C ALA A 140 -5.72 2.65 -16.28
N LYS A 141 -5.31 2.99 -17.51
CA LYS A 141 -3.96 3.47 -17.83
C LYS A 141 -3.63 4.75 -17.08
N GLU A 142 -4.48 5.78 -17.19
CA GLU A 142 -4.27 7.08 -16.52
C GLU A 142 -4.15 6.94 -14.99
N ARG A 143 -4.96 6.06 -14.38
CA ARG A 143 -4.92 5.79 -12.94
C ARG A 143 -3.65 5.05 -12.52
N LYS A 144 -3.21 4.06 -13.30
CA LYS A 144 -1.95 3.33 -13.05
C LYS A 144 -0.75 4.27 -13.14
N GLU A 145 -0.68 5.11 -14.17
CA GLU A 145 0.41 6.08 -14.31
C GLU A 145 0.50 7.05 -13.12
N LYS A 146 -0.63 7.47 -12.54
CA LYS A 146 -0.64 8.29 -11.32
C LYS A 146 -0.04 7.55 -10.11
N LEU A 147 -0.37 6.27 -9.94
CA LEU A 147 0.14 5.43 -8.86
C LEU A 147 1.62 5.08 -9.05
N GLU A 148 2.05 4.82 -10.29
CA GLU A 148 3.45 4.57 -10.64
C GLU A 148 4.31 5.80 -10.36
N ARG A 149 3.88 7.00 -10.77
CA ARG A 149 4.57 8.26 -10.41
C ARG A 149 4.62 8.48 -8.90
N TYR A 150 3.59 8.07 -8.18
CA TYR A 150 3.58 8.14 -6.72
C TYR A 150 4.68 7.25 -6.10
N ILE A 151 4.79 5.99 -6.55
CA ILE A 151 5.82 5.04 -6.12
C ILE A 151 7.21 5.56 -6.49
N GLU A 152 7.41 5.93 -7.75
CA GLU A 152 8.70 6.36 -8.31
C GLU A 152 9.31 7.52 -7.51
N LYS A 153 8.48 8.49 -7.11
CA LYS A 153 8.94 9.66 -6.37
C LYS A 153 9.46 9.32 -4.97
N ILE A 154 8.83 8.38 -4.26
CA ILE A 154 9.30 7.92 -2.94
C ILE A 154 10.58 7.10 -3.12
N MET A 155 10.58 6.15 -4.06
CA MET A 155 11.72 5.27 -4.34
C MET A 155 12.96 6.04 -4.78
N THR A 156 12.79 7.05 -5.63
CA THR A 156 13.89 7.92 -6.08
C THR A 156 14.45 8.73 -4.92
N ALA A 157 13.59 9.24 -4.03
CA ALA A 157 14.03 10.03 -2.89
C ALA A 157 14.86 9.20 -1.90
N ILE A 158 14.42 7.99 -1.55
CA ILE A 158 15.16 7.11 -0.63
C ILE A 158 16.48 6.63 -1.23
N LEU A 159 16.51 6.31 -2.53
CA LEU A 159 17.74 5.88 -3.20
C LEU A 159 18.75 7.02 -3.39
N ASN A 160 18.28 8.27 -3.50
CA ASN A 160 19.15 9.44 -3.62
C ASN A 160 19.63 10.00 -2.28
N GLN A 161 19.14 9.46 -1.15
CA GLN A 161 19.56 9.89 0.18
C GLN A 161 21.03 9.57 0.47
N SER A 162 21.58 8.51 -0.14
CA SER A 162 23.00 8.16 -0.02
C SER A 162 23.64 8.14 -1.40
N GLN A 163 24.87 8.66 -1.52
CA GLN A 163 25.67 8.52 -2.73
C GLN A 163 26.41 7.18 -2.81
N GLU A 164 26.48 6.45 -1.70
CA GLU A 164 27.21 5.19 -1.62
C GLU A 164 26.47 4.06 -2.33
N THR A 165 27.12 3.45 -3.32
CA THR A 165 26.57 2.33 -4.10
C THR A 165 26.13 1.16 -3.20
N LYS A 166 26.88 0.86 -2.14
CA LYS A 166 26.54 -0.21 -1.19
C LYS A 166 25.21 0.07 -0.47
N THR A 167 25.02 1.29 0.02
CA THR A 167 23.76 1.71 0.68
C THR A 167 22.59 1.62 -0.29
N LYS A 168 22.75 2.11 -1.54
CA LYS A 168 21.70 2.00 -2.57
C LYS A 168 21.33 0.54 -2.84
N THR A 169 22.33 -0.33 -2.96
CA THR A 169 22.13 -1.77 -3.21
C THR A 169 21.36 -2.42 -2.06
N ALA A 170 21.75 -2.16 -0.81
CA ALA A 170 21.04 -2.69 0.36
C ALA A 170 19.57 -2.24 0.42
N ILE A 171 19.30 -0.96 0.14
CA ILE A 171 17.92 -0.44 0.08
C ILE A 171 17.12 -1.15 -1.02
N GLN A 172 17.71 -1.32 -2.21
CA GLN A 172 17.06 -2.04 -3.31
C GLN A 172 16.75 -3.49 -2.95
N GLU A 173 17.72 -4.21 -2.38
CA GLU A 173 17.56 -5.59 -1.91
C GLU A 173 16.46 -5.71 -0.85
N TYR A 174 16.39 -4.75 0.08
CA TYR A 174 15.32 -4.70 1.07
C TYR A 174 13.95 -4.68 0.38
N PHE A 175 13.72 -3.73 -0.53
CA PHE A 175 12.44 -3.62 -1.21
C PHE A 175 12.18 -4.82 -2.14
N GLN A 176 13.18 -5.39 -2.81
CA GLN A 176 12.99 -6.58 -3.65
C GLN A 176 12.57 -7.82 -2.84
N ASN A 177 13.08 -7.95 -1.61
CA ASN A 177 12.75 -9.06 -0.72
C ASN A 177 11.40 -8.88 0.01
N HIS A 178 10.94 -7.64 0.19
CA HIS A 178 9.77 -7.30 1.02
C HIS A 178 8.59 -6.72 0.23
N THR A 179 8.79 -6.28 -1.00
CA THR A 179 7.69 -6.03 -1.93
C THR A 179 7.08 -7.38 -2.18
N MET A 180 5.76 -7.49 -1.94
CA MET A 180 5.00 -8.71 -2.21
C MET A 180 5.57 -9.39 -3.44
N LYS A 181 6.21 -10.57 -3.26
CA LYS A 181 6.76 -11.42 -4.32
C LYS A 181 6.25 -10.95 -5.68
N LEU A 182 7.06 -10.20 -6.43
CA LEU A 182 6.91 -10.02 -7.87
C LEU A 182 7.14 -11.38 -8.57
N LYS A 183 6.47 -12.44 -8.08
CA LYS A 183 6.15 -13.65 -8.82
C LYS A 183 4.96 -13.33 -9.72
N PHE A 184 5.15 -12.37 -10.61
CA PHE A 184 4.77 -12.61 -11.99
C PHE A 184 6.10 -12.66 -12.72
N LYS A 185 6.57 -13.89 -12.93
CA LYS A 185 7.69 -14.15 -13.83
C LYS A 185 7.47 -13.29 -15.07
N THR A 186 8.52 -12.58 -15.45
CA THR A 186 8.85 -12.25 -16.83
C THR A 186 8.01 -13.11 -17.77
N ILE A 187 7.14 -12.49 -18.57
CA ILE A 187 6.73 -13.13 -19.82
C ILE A 187 8.04 -13.17 -20.61
N LYS A 188 8.76 -14.28 -20.46
CA LYS A 188 9.88 -14.63 -21.30
C LYS A 188 9.28 -14.96 -22.65
N THR A 189 9.65 -14.11 -23.60
CA THR A 189 9.80 -14.36 -25.04
C THR A 189 8.52 -14.64 -25.82
#